data_AF-C9L7S8-F1
#
_entry.id   AF-C9L7S8-F1
#
_cell.length_a   1.000
_cell.length_b   1.000
_cell.length_c   1.000
_cell.angle_alpha   90.00
_cell.angle_beta   90.00
_cell.angle_gamma   90.00
#
_symmetry.space_group_name_H-M   'P 1'
#
loop_
_entity.id
_entity.type
_entity.pdbx_description
1 polymer ?
#
loop_
_entity_poly.entity_id
_entity_poly.type
_entity_poly.pdbx_seq_one_letter_code
_entity_poly.pdbx_strand_id
1 'polypeptide(L)' 'MNKNIFLIDKDTKENLGNIDFIPKREDRMIITRSWKRLEYKVKCIVHCPDENGVIVFVELSDNYYDKIIENIKWK' A
#
# COMPACT_ATOMS: atom_id res chain seq x y z
N MET A 1 -4.47 1.00 -21.25
CA MET A 1 -5.59 1.17 -20.31
C MET A 1 -5.01 1.25 -18.91
N ASN A 2 -5.10 2.40 -18.25
CA ASN A 2 -4.72 2.49 -16.83
C ASN A 2 -5.77 1.73 -16.02
N LYS A 3 -5.35 0.75 -15.22
CA LYS A 3 -6.22 0.09 -14.25
C LYS A 3 -6.35 1.01 -13.05
N ASN A 4 -7.55 1.16 -12.51
CA ASN A 4 -7.74 1.85 -11.24
C ASN A 4 -7.36 0.89 -10.11
N ILE A 5 -6.27 1.18 -9.41
CA ILE A 5 -5.78 0.33 -8.30
C ILE A 5 -6.02 1.07 -6.99
N PHE A 6 -6.97 0.57 -6.22
CA PHE A 6 -7.39 1.15 -4.95
C PHE A 6 -6.67 0.48 -3.80
N LEU A 7 -6.12 1.27 -2.90
CA LEU A 7 -5.45 0.79 -1.70
C LEU A 7 -6.40 0.93 -0.51
N ILE A 8 -6.83 -0.20 0.03
CA ILE A 8 -7.86 -0.25 1.07
C ILE A 8 -7.25 -0.80 2.36
N ASP A 9 -7.47 -0.10 3.46
CA ASP A 9 -7.15 -0.61 4.78
C ASP A 9 -8.05 -1.82 5.09
N LYS A 10 -7.45 -2.96 5.40
CA LYS A 10 -8.16 -4.22 5.60
C LYS A 10 -9.07 -4.18 6.82
N ASP A 11 -8.72 -3.46 7.87
CA ASP A 11 -9.44 -3.50 9.13
C ASP A 11 -10.57 -2.46 9.15
N THR A 12 -10.25 -1.24 8.72
CA THR A 12 -11.20 -0.11 8.72
C THR A 12 -12.01 0.01 7.44
N LYS A 13 -11.57 -0.65 6.34
CA LYS A 13 -12.13 -0.51 4.97
C LYS A 13 -12.01 0.89 4.40
N GLU A 14 -11.21 1.77 5.01
CA GLU A 14 -10.94 3.09 4.46
C GLU A 14 -10.10 3.01 3.20
N ASN A 15 -10.39 3.90 2.24
CA ASN A 15 -9.51 4.11 1.09
C ASN A 15 -8.27 4.91 1.54
N LEU A 16 -7.11 4.28 1.48
CA LEU A 16 -5.82 4.87 1.80
C LEU A 16 -5.26 5.69 0.64
N GLY A 17 -5.66 5.40 -0.60
CA GLY A 17 -5.28 6.11 -1.80
C GLY A 17 -5.36 5.23 -3.05
N ASN A 18 -4.84 5.76 -4.16
CA ASN A 18 -4.71 5.03 -5.41
C ASN A 18 -3.22 4.86 -5.75
N ILE A 19 -2.87 3.73 -6.37
CA ILE A 19 -1.52 3.43 -6.84
C ILE A 19 -1.53 3.11 -8.34
N ASP A 20 -0.37 3.17 -8.98
CA ASP A 20 -0.18 2.95 -10.42
C ASP A 20 0.51 1.62 -10.76
N PHE A 21 0.77 0.79 -9.75
CA PHE A 21 1.33 -0.55 -9.89
C PHE A 21 0.53 -1.57 -9.07
N ILE A 22 0.55 -2.83 -9.51
CA ILE A 22 -0.06 -3.94 -8.77
C ILE A 22 1.04 -4.55 -7.89
N PRO A 23 0.97 -4.41 -6.55
CA PRO A 23 1.94 -5.02 -5.66
C PRO A 23 1.75 -6.53 -5.59
N LYS A 24 2.66 -7.22 -4.91
CA LYS A 24 2.53 -8.63 -4.54
C LYS A 24 2.07 -8.77 -3.10
N ARG A 25 1.52 -9.94 -2.77
CA ARG A 25 1.23 -10.29 -1.39
C ARG A 25 2.50 -10.23 -0.55
N GLU A 26 2.39 -9.72 0.68
CA GLU A 26 3.48 -9.48 1.62
C GLU A 26 4.41 -8.30 1.27
N ASP A 27 4.26 -7.64 0.12
CA ASP A 27 4.95 -6.38 -0.15
C ASP A 27 4.61 -5.35 0.94
N ARG A 28 5.59 -4.52 1.26
CA ARG A 28 5.47 -3.44 2.24
C ARG A 28 5.55 -2.10 1.55
N MET A 29 4.70 -1.18 1.98
CA MET A 29 4.55 0.14 1.38
C MET A 29 4.54 1.18 2.49
N ILE A 30 5.22 2.29 2.25
CA ILE A 30 5.19 3.42 3.19
C ILE A 30 4.25 4.48 2.66
N ILE A 31 3.23 4.79 3.46
CA ILE A 31 2.20 5.76 3.14
C ILE A 31 2.30 6.90 4.14
N THR A 32 2.37 8.13 3.64
CA THR A 32 2.32 9.32 4.48
C THR A 32 0.87 9.75 4.70
N ARG A 33 0.39 9.72 5.94
CA ARG A 33 -0.93 10.23 6.35
C ARG A 33 -0.77 11.18 7.53
N SER A 34 -1.38 12.37 7.47
CA SER A 34 -1.37 13.35 8.56
C SER A 34 0.04 13.61 9.11
N TRP A 35 1.02 13.79 8.22
CA TRP A 35 2.44 14.01 8.54
C TRP A 35 3.17 12.83 9.21
N LYS A 36 2.53 11.66 9.33
CA LYS A 36 3.14 10.44 9.83
C LYS A 36 3.38 9.47 8.68
N ARG A 37 4.57 8.87 8.65
CA ARG A 37 4.88 7.73 7.78
C ARG A 37 4.42 6.46 8.48
N LEU A 38 3.57 5.72 7.77
CA LEU A 38 2.98 4.48 8.25
C LEU A 38 3.35 3.38 7.28
N GLU A 39 3.79 2.27 7.83
CA GLU A 39 4.12 1.09 7.05
C GLU A 39 2.91 0.16 6.95
N TYR A 40 2.54 -0.19 5.73
CA TYR A 40 1.44 -1.10 5.43
C TYR A 40 1.96 -2.32 4.69
N LYS A 41 1.38 -3.48 4.99
CA LYS A 41 1.72 -4.75 4.34
C LYS A 41 0.53 -5.27 3.54
N VAL A 42 0.78 -5.65 2.29
CA VAL A 42 -0.25 -6.21 1.40
C VAL A 42 -0.68 -7.59 1.88
N LYS A 43 -1.99 -7.75 2.13
CA LYS A 43 -2.58 -9.01 2.58
C LYS A 43 -3.36 -9.72 1.49
N CYS A 44 -4.08 -8.97 0.66
CA CYS A 44 -4.94 -9.52 -0.37
C CYS A 44 -4.99 -8.58 -1.57
N ILE A 45 -5.07 -9.15 -2.76
CA ILE A 45 -5.23 -8.44 -4.02
C ILE A 45 -6.45 -9.06 -4.71
N VAL A 46 -7.43 -8.23 -5.02
CA VAL A 46 -8.67 -8.63 -5.70
C VAL A 46 -8.66 -7.96 -7.06
N HIS A 47 -8.72 -8.77 -8.12
CA HIS A 47 -8.88 -8.28 -9.48
C HIS A 47 -10.37 -8.20 -9.78
N CYS A 48 -10.83 -7.04 -10.26
CA CYS A 48 -12.21 -6.79 -10.68
C CYS A 48 -12.24 -6.49 -12.19
N PRO A 49 -12.25 -7.53 -13.07
CA PRO A 49 -12.14 -7.33 -14.51
C PRO A 49 -13.28 -6.50 -15.11
N ASP A 50 -14.51 -6.70 -14.61
CA ASP A 50 -15.71 -6.00 -15.09
C ASP A 50 -15.64 -4.48 -14.88
N GLU A 51 -14.91 -4.05 -13.86
CA GLU A 51 -14.70 -2.63 -13.51
C GLU A 51 -13.34 -2.10 -14.02
N ASN A 52 -12.55 -2.94 -14.72
CA ASN A 52 -11.16 -2.66 -15.07
C ASN A 52 -10.33 -2.16 -13.86
N GLY A 53 -10.60 -2.73 -12.69
CA GLY A 53 -10.08 -2.29 -11.39
C GLY A 53 -9.31 -3.37 -10.65
N VAL A 54 -8.52 -2.94 -9.66
CA VAL A 54 -7.85 -3.82 -8.70
C VAL A 54 -8.01 -3.21 -7.31
N ILE A 55 -8.41 -4.03 -6.34
CA ILE A 55 -8.49 -3.64 -4.93
C ILE A 55 -7.35 -4.33 -4.19
N VAL A 56 -6.50 -3.55 -3.55
CA VAL A 56 -5.37 -4.03 -2.76
C VAL A 56 -5.69 -3.79 -1.29
N PHE A 57 -5.93 -4.86 -0.54
CA PHE A 57 -6.10 -4.79 0.90
C PHE A 57 -4.74 -4.83 1.59
N VAL A 58 -4.51 -3.83 2.43
CA VAL A 58 -3.31 -3.70 3.25
C VAL A 58 -3.63 -3.62 4.72
N GLU A 59 -2.68 -3.99 5.56
CA GLU A 59 -2.80 -3.96 7.02
C GLU A 59 -1.64 -3.16 7.58
N LEU A 60 -1.89 -2.34 8.60
CA LEU A 60 -0.83 -1.61 9.29
C LEU A 60 0.18 -2.59 9.88
N SER A 61 1.46 -2.30 9.72
CA SER A 61 2.58 -3.11 10.21
C SER A 61 3.50 -2.24 11.05
N ASP A 62 4.35 -2.89 11.85
CA ASP A 62 5.43 -2.19 12.53
C ASP A 62 6.33 -1.46 11.52
N ASN A 63 6.69 -0.22 11.84
CA ASN A 63 7.58 0.63 11.06
C ASN A 63 9.04 0.12 11.15
N TYR A 64 9.32 -0.97 10.44
CA TYR A 64 10.65 -1.58 10.37
C TYR A 64 11.51 -0.85 9.34
N TYR A 65 10.94 -0.51 8.18
CA TYR A 65 11.70 0.02 7.05
C TYR A 65 11.98 1.51 7.17
N ASP A 66 11.15 2.30 7.88
CA ASP A 66 11.45 3.73 8.07
C ASP A 66 12.83 3.93 8.71
N LYS A 67 13.17 3.14 9.74
CA LYS A 67 14.51 3.19 10.36
C LYS A 67 15.62 2.79 9.40
N ILE A 68 15.38 1.82 8.52
CA ILE A 68 16.38 1.40 7.53
C ILE A 68 16.58 2.51 6.50
N ILE A 69 15.48 3.10 6.01
CA ILE A 69 15.48 4.15 5.00
C ILE A 69 16.20 5.40 5.52
N GLU A 70 15.95 5.80 6.77
CA GLU A 70 16.65 6.92 7.43
C GLU A 70 18.17 6.73 7.49
N ASN A 71 18.64 5.49 7.54
CA ASN A 71 20.07 5.16 7.59
C ASN A 71 20.73 5.01 6.21
N ILE A 72 19.97 5.15 5.10
CA ILE A 72 20.54 5.06 3.75
C ILE A 72 21.42 6.28 3.49
N LYS A 73 22.68 6.03 3.12
CA LYS A 73 23.60 7.07 2.66
C LYS A 73 23.42 7.28 1.16
N TRP A 74 22.55 8.22 0.80
CA TRP A 74 22.40 8.69 -0.58
C TRP A 74 23.68 9.40 -0.99
N LYS A 75 24.36 8.89 -2.02
CA LYS A 75 25.53 9.53 -2.63
C LYS A 75 25.10 10.32 -3.86
#